data_AF-A0A355DP48-F1
#
_entry.id   AF-A0A355DP48-F1
#
_cell.length_a   1.000
_cell.length_b   1.000
_cell.length_c   1.000
_cell.angle_alpha   90.00
_cell.angle_beta   90.00
_cell.angle_gamma   90.00
#
_symmetry.space_group_name_H-M   'P 1'
#
loop_
_entity.id
_entity.type
_entity.pdbx_description
1 polymer ?
#
loop_
_entity_poly.entity_id
_entity_poly.type
_entity_poly.pdbx_seq_one_letter_code
_entity_poly.pdbx_strand_id
1 'polypeptide(L)' 'MVKLYTLIAITVFALIVLLYPSPSPSQVQCDRAYPGVCIPSPPPDLDCKDIQYRNFTVLPPDPHNFDGGGDGIGCEQH' A
#
# COMPACT_ATOMS: atom_id res chain seq x y z
N MET A 1 12.38 38.44 23.06
CA MET A 1 13.04 37.30 22.39
C MET A 1 12.06 36.13 22.17
N VAL A 2 11.35 35.65 23.20
CA VAL A 2 10.38 34.54 23.07
C VAL A 2 9.25 34.81 22.05
N LYS A 3 8.58 35.97 22.11
CA LYS A 3 7.46 36.32 21.19
C LYS A 3 7.84 36.33 19.70
N LEU A 4 9.03 36.85 19.36
CA LEU A 4 9.51 36.89 17.98
C LEU A 4 9.89 35.50 17.48
N TYR A 5 10.49 34.68 18.34
CA TYR A 5 10.79 33.27 18.05
C TYR A 5 9.51 32.46 17.81
N THR A 6 8.46 32.70 18.61
CA THR A 6 7.16 32.04 18.41
C THR A 6 6.51 32.45 17.09
N LEU A 7 6.52 33.74 16.72
CA LEU A 7 5.96 34.21 15.45
C LEU A 7 6.70 33.63 14.25
N ILE A 8 8.03 33.60 14.29
CA ILE A 8 8.85 33.01 13.23
C ILE A 8 8.62 31.50 13.13
N ALA A 9 8.52 30.79 14.26
CA ALA A 9 8.26 29.36 14.26
C ALA A 9 6.88 29.02 13.67
N ILE A 10 5.84 29.80 14.01
CA ILE A 10 4.49 29.60 13.48
C ILE A 10 4.45 29.89 11.98
N THR A 11 5.05 30.98 11.52
CA THR A 11 5.04 31.33 10.09
C THR A 11 5.83 30.33 9.26
N VAL A 12 6.98 29.86 9.76
CA VAL A 12 7.78 28.82 9.10
C VAL A 12 7.03 27.49 9.07
N PHE A 13 6.40 27.07 10.17
CA PHE A 13 5.61 25.82 10.19
C PHE A 13 4.42 25.88 9.23
N ALA A 14 3.68 26.99 9.21
CA ALA A 14 2.58 27.19 8.26
C ALA A 14 3.08 27.21 6.81
N LEU A 15 4.21 27.86 6.53
CA LEU A 15 4.80 27.87 5.19
C LEU A 15 5.24 26.46 4.77
N ILE A 16 5.84 25.69 5.68
CA ILE A 16 6.25 24.30 5.43
C ILE A 16 5.03 23.42 5.11
N VAL A 17 3.93 23.54 5.87
CA VAL A 17 2.71 22.76 5.60
C VAL A 17 2.07 23.15 4.26
N LEU A 18 2.14 24.42 3.87
CA LEU A 18 1.63 24.89 2.57
C LEU A 18 2.53 24.46 1.39
N LEU A 19 3.84 24.38 1.59
CA LEU A 19 4.80 24.00 0.56
C LEU A 19 4.97 22.47 0.42
N TYR A 20 4.64 21.71 1.47
CA TYR A 20 4.75 20.27 1.52
C TYR A 20 3.43 19.70 2.05
N PRO A 21 2.40 19.55 1.19
CA PRO A 21 1.23 18.78 1.58
C PRO A 21 1.71 17.38 1.99
N SER A 22 1.29 16.91 3.16
CA SER A 22 1.56 15.54 3.57
C SER A 22 1.09 14.60 2.47
N PRO A 23 1.87 13.57 2.09
CA PRO A 23 1.35 12.54 1.21
C PRO A 23 0.05 12.03 1.83
N SER A 24 -1.07 12.18 1.13
CA SER A 24 -2.29 11.51 1.54
C SER A 24 -1.96 10.03 1.67
N PRO A 25 -2.47 9.32 2.69
CA PRO A 25 -2.36 7.87 2.69
C PRO A 25 -3.02 7.42 1.38
N SER A 26 -2.20 6.96 0.44
CA SER A 26 -2.65 6.39 -0.82
C SER A 26 -3.67 5.33 -0.41
N GLN A 27 -4.93 5.54 -0.81
CA GLN A 27 -5.95 4.52 -0.62
C GLN A 27 -5.47 3.34 -1.45
N VAL A 28 -4.89 2.33 -0.77
CA VAL A 28 -4.36 1.13 -1.41
C VAL A 28 -5.54 0.46 -2.08
N GLN A 29 -5.65 0.64 -3.39
CA GLN A 29 -6.72 0.05 -4.16
C GLN A 29 -6.40 -1.43 -4.31
N CYS A 30 -7.24 -2.29 -3.72
CA CYS A 30 -7.08 -3.75 -3.80
C CYS A 30 -7.26 -4.20 -5.26
N ASP A 31 -6.44 -5.14 -5.68
CA ASP A 31 -6.52 -5.75 -7.00
C ASP A 31 -7.74 -6.68 -7.09
N ARG A 32 -8.41 -6.66 -8.24
CA ARG A 32 -9.59 -7.51 -8.50
C ARG A 32 -9.20 -8.97 -8.72
N ALA A 33 -7.94 -9.26 -9.02
CA ALA A 33 -7.43 -10.61 -9.17
C ALA A 33 -7.49 -11.41 -7.86
N TYR A 34 -7.55 -10.75 -6.69
CA TYR A 34 -7.53 -11.40 -5.37
C TYR A 34 -8.83 -11.14 -4.59
N PRO A 35 -9.96 -11.70 -5.03
CA PRO A 35 -11.23 -11.49 -4.32
C PRO A 35 -11.16 -12.03 -2.90
N GLY A 36 -11.64 -11.24 -1.94
CA GLY A 36 -11.71 -11.63 -0.53
C GLY A 36 -10.49 -11.24 0.32
N VAL A 37 -9.39 -10.82 -0.30
CA VAL A 37 -8.23 -10.24 0.39
C VAL A 37 -7.86 -8.90 -0.24
N CYS A 38 -7.28 -7.99 0.55
CA CYS A 38 -6.80 -6.73 -0.02
C CYS A 38 -5.29 -6.82 -0.26
N ILE A 39 -4.91 -6.97 -1.53
CA ILE A 39 -3.53 -6.92 -2.01
C ILE A 39 -3.51 -5.92 -3.18
N PRO A 40 -2.63 -4.90 -3.18
CA PRO A 40 -2.56 -3.93 -4.28
C PRO A 40 -2.09 -4.56 -5.59
N SER A 41 -2.36 -3.90 -6.72
CA SER A 41 -1.68 -4.23 -7.98
C SER A 41 -0.19 -3.88 -7.91
N PRO A 42 0.70 -4.62 -8.61
CA PRO A 42 2.10 -4.22 -8.75
C PRO A 42 2.23 -2.87 -9.48
N PRO A 43 3.28 -2.07 -9.19
CA PRO A 43 4.39 -2.32 -8.26
C PRO A 43 4.11 -1.87 -6.80
N PRO A 44 4.80 -2.44 -5.78
CA PRO A 44 5.85 -3.47 -5.89
C PRO A 44 5.27 -4.85 -6.23
N ASP A 45 6.12 -5.74 -6.75
CA ASP A 45 5.76 -7.14 -6.86
C ASP A 45 5.87 -7.81 -5.49
N LEU A 46 4.81 -8.48 -5.05
CA LEU A 46 4.71 -9.08 -3.72
C LEU A 46 4.80 -10.59 -3.87
N ASP A 47 5.63 -11.23 -3.06
CA ASP A 47 5.69 -12.68 -2.94
C ASP A 47 4.78 -13.17 -1.79
N CYS A 48 4.49 -14.47 -1.74
CA CYS A 48 3.74 -15.07 -0.63
C CYS A 48 4.36 -14.82 0.75
N LYS A 49 5.67 -14.57 0.84
CA LYS A 49 6.36 -14.23 2.10
C LYS A 49 6.08 -12.79 2.56
N ASP A 50 5.67 -11.90 1.65
CA ASP A 50 5.47 -10.47 1.91
C ASP A 50 4.04 -10.16 2.38
N ILE A 51 3.14 -11.13 2.27
CA ILE A 51 1.74 -11.03 2.69
C ILE A 51 1.40 -12.10 3.73
N GLN A 52 0.38 -11.80 4.54
CA GLN A 52 -0.12 -12.71 5.57
C GLN A 52 -1.18 -13.71 5.06
N TYR A 53 -1.72 -13.51 3.86
CA TYR A 53 -2.81 -14.32 3.33
C TYR A 53 -2.32 -15.64 2.75
N ARG A 54 -3.08 -16.72 2.94
CA ARG A 54 -2.81 -18.07 2.43
C ARG A 54 -4.11 -18.72 1.97
N ASN A 55 -4.03 -19.63 1.02
CA ASN A 55 -5.18 -20.39 0.51
C ASN A 55 -6.36 -19.49 0.13
N PHE A 56 -6.10 -18.41 -0.61
CA PHE A 56 -7.13 -17.47 -1.05
C PHE A 56 -7.39 -17.62 -2.55
N THR A 57 -8.56 -17.19 -2.99
CA THR A 57 -8.94 -17.26 -4.41
C THR A 57 -8.11 -16.30 -5.25
N VAL A 58 -7.58 -16.79 -6.36
CA VAL A 58 -6.86 -16.04 -7.38
C VAL A 58 -7.60 -16.13 -8.71
N LEU A 59 -7.78 -14.99 -9.38
CA LEU A 59 -8.39 -14.89 -10.70
C LEU A 59 -7.33 -14.50 -11.74
N PRO A 60 -7.39 -15.05 -12.97
CA PRO A 60 -6.53 -14.62 -14.05
C PRO A 60 -6.92 -13.22 -14.60
N PRO A 61 -5.96 -12.40 -15.07
CA PRO A 61 -4.53 -12.62 -14.98
C PRO A 61 -4.06 -12.43 -13.53
N ASP A 62 -3.15 -13.27 -13.05
CA ASP A 62 -2.59 -13.24 -11.69
C ASP A 62 -1.35 -12.33 -11.64
N PRO A 63 -1.48 -11.04 -11.25
CA PRO A 63 -0.43 -10.05 -11.51
C PRO A 63 0.82 -10.22 -10.63
N HIS A 64 0.70 -10.90 -9.48
CA HIS A 64 1.81 -11.27 -8.60
C HIS A 64 2.21 -12.74 -8.73
N ASN A 65 1.50 -13.52 -9.56
CA ASN A 65 1.77 -14.93 -9.76
C ASN A 65 1.71 -15.74 -8.44
N PHE A 66 0.74 -15.43 -7.58
CA PHE A 66 0.50 -16.16 -6.32
C PHE A 66 -0.02 -17.59 -6.54
N ASP A 67 -0.69 -17.84 -7.66
CA ASP A 67 -1.19 -19.15 -8.11
C ASP A 67 -0.34 -19.66 -9.27
N GLY A 68 0.88 -20.09 -8.96
CA GLY A 68 1.77 -20.70 -9.94
C GLY A 68 1.30 -22.08 -10.46
N GLY A 69 0.36 -22.72 -9.76
CA GLY A 69 -0.24 -24.00 -10.13
C GLY A 69 -1.39 -23.85 -11.13
N GLY A 70 -2.05 -22.70 -11.15
CA GLY A 70 -3.20 -22.39 -12.01
C GLY A 70 -4.48 -23.10 -11.58
N ASP A 71 -4.61 -23.47 -10.31
CA ASP A 71 -5.81 -24.14 -9.77
C ASP A 71 -6.82 -23.17 -9.13
N GLY A 72 -6.49 -21.88 -9.12
CA GLY A 72 -7.28 -20.79 -8.58
C GLY A 72 -7.00 -20.50 -7.11
N ILE A 73 -6.00 -21.14 -6.49
CA ILE A 73 -5.66 -20.95 -5.07
C ILE A 73 -4.24 -20.39 -4.93
N GLY A 74 -4.15 -19.19 -4.36
CA GLY A 74 -2.88 -18.50 -4.16
C GLY A 74 -2.19 -18.85 -2.84
N CYS A 75 -0.86 -18.91 -2.89
CA CYS A 75 0.02 -19.09 -1.73
C CYS A 75 -0.36 -20.29 -0.84
N GLU A 76 -0.52 -21.44 -1.49
CA GLU A 76 -0.78 -22.71 -0.81
C GLU A 76 0.41 -23.15 0.04
N GLN A 77 0.12 -23.81 1.16
CA GLN A 77 1.13 -24.40 2.04
C GLN A 77 1.37 -25.86 1.60
N HIS A 78 2.23 -26.04 0.60
CA HIS A 78 2.77 -27.34 0.23
C HIS A 78 4.00 -27.71 1.07
#